data_AF-A0A1J3DUK6-F1
#
_entry.id   AF-A0A1J3DUK6-F1
#
_cell.length_a   1.000
_cell.length_b   1.000
_cell.length_c   1.000
_cell.angle_alpha   90.00
_cell.angle_beta   90.00
_cell.angle_gamma   90.00
#
_symmetry.space_group_name_H-M   'P 1'
#
loop_
_entity.id
_entity.type
_entity.pdbx_description
1 polymer ?
#
loop_
_entity_poly.entity_id
_entity_poly.type
_entity_poly.pdbx_seq_one_letter_code
_entity_poly.pdbx_strand_id
1 'polypeptide(L)'
;LKLQPFKTKKKMESSMVEMAKTIWWILVIGVLGLGFRVYGKAMAEQWRMRRRLKMQGVKGPPPSLFRGNVPEMQKIQSQTMINSKNYSGDNIIAHDYTSSLFPYLDHWRKQYGRVYTYSTGV
;
A
#
# COMPACT_ATOMS: atom_id res chain seq x y z
N LEU A 1 6.40 51.28 42.35
CA LEU A 1 7.14 50.05 41.93
C LEU A 1 6.33 48.79 42.29
N LYS A 2 5.51 48.22 41.38
CA LYS A 2 4.87 46.90 41.63
C LYS A 2 4.55 46.07 40.38
N LEU A 3 5.03 46.46 39.19
CA LEU A 3 4.72 45.79 37.91
C LEU A 3 5.73 44.70 37.47
N GLN A 4 6.86 44.57 38.17
CA GLN A 4 7.90 43.55 37.91
C GLN A 4 7.45 42.07 38.07
N PRO A 5 6.64 41.67 39.08
CA PRO A 5 6.31 40.26 39.30
C PRO A 5 5.35 39.68 38.24
N PHE A 6 4.52 40.51 37.63
CA PHE A 6 3.61 40.07 36.56
C PHE A 6 4.35 39.81 35.24
N LYS A 7 5.31 40.67 34.89
CA LYS A 7 6.12 40.53 33.66
C LYS A 7 7.01 39.28 33.70
N THR A 8 7.56 38.96 34.87
CA THR A 8 8.39 37.75 35.07
C THR A 8 7.56 36.47 35.00
N LYS A 9 6.37 36.43 35.61
CA LYS A 9 5.45 35.28 35.51
C LYS A 9 5.06 34.97 34.06
N LYS A 10 4.66 36.00 33.30
CA LYS A 10 4.28 35.85 31.88
C LYS A 10 5.47 35.40 31.01
N LYS A 11 6.69 35.87 31.33
CA LYS A 11 7.92 35.43 30.67
C LYS A 11 8.23 33.95 30.94
N MET A 12 8.04 33.49 32.18
CA MET A 12 8.23 32.09 32.55
C MET A 12 7.23 31.19 31.82
N GLU A 13 5.95 31.54 31.80
CA GLU A 13 4.91 30.79 31.08
C GLU A 13 5.24 30.67 29.58
N SER A 14 5.65 31.76 28.93
CA SER A 14 6.10 31.73 27.53
C SER A 14 7.31 30.82 27.32
N SER A 15 8.28 30.81 28.24
CA SER A 15 9.46 29.94 28.14
C SER A 15 9.11 28.45 28.34
N MET A 16 8.15 28.14 29.21
CA MET A 16 7.70 26.76 29.43
C MET A 16 6.97 26.20 28.20
N VAL A 17 6.17 27.03 27.52
CA VAL A 17 5.50 26.64 26.27
C VAL A 17 6.51 26.34 25.16
N GLU A 18 7.55 27.17 25.00
CA GLU A 18 8.61 26.90 24.01
C GLU A 18 9.39 25.62 24.34
N MET A 19 9.70 25.35 25.62
CA MET A 19 10.32 24.10 26.04
C MET A 19 9.43 22.88 25.78
N ALA A 20 8.13 22.96 26.10
CA ALA A 20 7.19 21.88 25.80
C ALA A 20 7.13 21.60 24.30
N LYS A 21 7.15 22.64 23.47
CA LYS A 21 7.14 22.54 22.01
C LYS A 21 8.42 21.91 21.47
N THR A 22 9.60 22.22 22.01
CA THR A 22 10.85 21.58 21.57
C THR A 22 10.89 20.11 21.95
N ILE A 23 10.46 19.75 23.16
CA ILE A 23 10.34 18.35 23.61
C ILE A 23 9.38 17.59 22.70
N TRP A 24 8.24 18.19 22.34
CA TRP A 24 7.29 17.60 21.41
C TRP A 24 7.91 17.29 20.04
N TRP A 25 8.68 18.23 19.47
CA TRP A 25 9.37 18.01 18.20
C TRP A 25 10.39 16.88 18.28
N ILE A 26 11.16 16.79 19.37
CA ILE A 26 12.13 15.71 19.59
C ILE A 26 11.41 14.36 19.63
N LEU A 27 10.27 14.28 20.33
CA LEU A 27 9.45 13.06 20.38
C LEU A 27 8.92 12.66 19.00
N VAL A 28 8.38 13.63 18.24
CA VAL A 28 7.90 13.38 16.87
C VAL A 28 9.01 12.87 15.96
N ILE A 29 10.20 13.48 16.00
CA ILE A 29 11.35 13.05 15.21
C ILE A 29 11.79 11.64 15.61
N GLY A 30 11.82 11.34 16.92
CA GLY A 30 12.14 10.01 17.43
C GLY A 30 11.18 8.94 16.93
N VAL A 31 9.87 9.21 16.98
CA VAL A 31 8.82 8.31 16.48
C VAL A 31 8.94 8.10 14.97
N LEU A 32 9.13 9.18 14.20
CA LEU A 32 9.31 9.10 12.75
C LEU A 32 10.55 8.29 12.36
N GLY A 33 11.68 8.52 13.06
CA GLY A 33 12.92 7.79 12.83
C GLY A 33 12.79 6.29 13.14
N LEU A 34 12.13 5.94 14.25
CA LEU A 34 11.83 4.55 14.58
C LEU A 34 10.89 3.91 13.54
N GLY A 35 9.84 4.63 13.14
CA GLY A 35 8.91 4.22 12.11
C GLY A 35 9.63 3.93 10.78
N PHE A 36 10.53 4.81 10.35
CA PHE A 36 11.32 4.62 9.13
C PHE A 36 12.22 3.39 9.20
N ARG A 37 12.86 3.12 10.34
CA ARG A 37 13.69 1.92 10.53
C ARG A 37 12.88 0.64 10.43
N VAL A 38 11.74 0.57 11.13
CA VAL A 38 10.85 -0.60 11.09
C VAL A 38 10.30 -0.80 9.68
N TYR A 39 9.80 0.28 9.06
CA TYR A 39 9.30 0.28 7.69
C TYR A 39 10.37 -0.20 6.69
N GLY A 40 11.59 0.34 6.77
CA GLY A 40 12.68 -0.06 5.89
C GLY A 40 13.05 -1.53 5.99
N LYS A 41 13.08 -2.10 7.21
CA LYS A 41 13.33 -3.53 7.43
C LYS A 41 12.21 -4.40 6.85
N ALA A 42 10.95 -4.08 7.15
CA ALA A 42 9.80 -4.81 6.63
C ALA A 42 9.74 -4.77 5.10
N MET A 43 9.98 -3.59 4.50
CA MET A 43 10.09 -3.47 3.05
C MET A 43 11.20 -4.38 2.52
N ALA A 44 12.43 -4.28 3.05
CA ALA A 44 13.57 -5.06 2.58
C ALA A 44 13.30 -6.59 2.60
N GLU A 45 12.62 -7.08 3.63
CA GLU A 45 12.16 -8.47 3.71
C GLU A 45 11.17 -8.81 2.57
N GLN A 46 10.15 -7.99 2.36
CA GLN A 46 9.22 -8.19 1.24
C GLN A 46 9.94 -8.24 -0.12
N TRP A 47 10.89 -7.33 -0.36
CA TRP A 47 11.68 -7.33 -1.59
C TRP A 47 12.55 -8.58 -1.74
N ARG A 48 13.16 -9.06 -0.64
CA ARG A 48 13.94 -10.31 -0.65
C ARG A 48 13.10 -11.52 -1.01
N MET A 49 11.92 -11.66 -0.42
CA MET A 49 11.00 -12.77 -0.68
C MET A 49 10.55 -12.77 -2.15
N ARG A 50 10.18 -11.60 -2.68
CA ARG A 50 9.84 -11.46 -4.12
C ARG A 50 11.00 -11.80 -5.02
N ARG A 51 12.23 -11.41 -4.66
CA ARG A 51 13.41 -11.71 -5.46
C ARG A 51 13.65 -13.22 -5.52
N ARG A 52 13.47 -13.95 -4.40
CA ARG A 52 13.59 -15.42 -4.36
C ARG A 52 12.56 -16.09 -5.27
N LEU A 53 11.29 -15.67 -5.22
CA LEU A 53 10.24 -16.17 -6.10
C LEU A 53 10.56 -15.91 -7.59
N LYS A 54 11.06 -14.70 -7.91
CA LYS A 54 11.46 -14.35 -9.26
C LYS A 54 12.63 -15.20 -9.76
N MET A 55 13.60 -15.51 -8.89
CA MET A 55 14.72 -16.41 -9.22
C MET A 55 14.24 -17.85 -9.46
N GLN A 56 13.18 -18.29 -8.79
CA GLN A 56 12.52 -19.59 -9.01
C GLN A 56 11.66 -19.62 -10.29
N GLY A 57 11.63 -18.54 -11.08
CA GLY A 57 10.83 -18.44 -12.29
C GLY A 57 9.37 -18.06 -12.05
N VAL A 58 8.94 -17.87 -10.80
CA VAL A 58 7.58 -17.45 -10.47
C VAL A 58 7.46 -15.95 -10.68
N LYS A 59 6.71 -15.57 -11.72
CA LYS A 59 6.37 -14.18 -12.03
C LYS A 59 5.01 -13.83 -11.45
N GLY A 60 4.66 -12.56 -11.41
CA GLY A 60 3.35 -12.12 -10.94
C GLY A 60 3.17 -10.60 -11.04
N PRO A 61 1.93 -10.13 -10.94
CA PRO A 61 1.63 -8.71 -10.92
C PRO A 61 2.27 -8.06 -9.68
N PRO A 62 2.78 -6.82 -9.76
CA PRO A 62 3.40 -6.16 -8.61
C PRO A 62 2.33 -5.72 -7.59
N PRO A 63 2.26 -6.30 -6.37
CA PRO A 63 1.26 -5.86 -5.41
C PRO A 63 1.59 -4.47 -4.85
N SER A 64 0.54 -3.66 -4.71
CA SER A 64 0.54 -2.41 -3.94
C SER A 64 0.69 -2.70 -2.44
N LEU A 65 1.29 -1.74 -1.71
CA LEU A 65 1.69 -1.94 -0.31
C LEU A 65 0.53 -2.28 0.63
N PHE A 66 -0.64 -1.66 0.45
CA PHE A 66 -1.79 -1.84 1.35
C PHE A 66 -2.91 -2.72 0.78
N ARG A 67 -3.20 -2.58 -0.52
CA ARG A 67 -4.34 -3.27 -1.15
C ARG A 67 -3.91 -4.43 -2.05
N GLY A 68 -2.62 -4.80 -2.03
CA GLY A 68 -2.08 -5.83 -2.91
C GLY A 68 -2.43 -5.55 -4.38
N ASN A 69 -3.01 -6.55 -5.04
CA ASN A 69 -3.49 -6.48 -6.42
C ASN A 69 -5.00 -6.20 -6.53
N VAL A 70 -5.73 -5.96 -5.43
CA VAL A 70 -7.18 -5.75 -5.46
C VAL A 70 -7.61 -4.59 -6.38
N PRO A 71 -6.95 -3.41 -6.37
CA PRO A 71 -7.31 -2.32 -7.28
C PRO A 71 -7.12 -2.71 -8.75
N GLU A 72 -6.11 -3.53 -9.04
CA GLU A 72 -5.84 -4.05 -10.37
C GLU A 72 -6.92 -5.07 -10.80
N MET A 73 -7.32 -5.97 -9.89
CA MET A 73 -8.43 -6.91 -10.11
C MET A 73 -9.72 -6.16 -10.47
N GLN A 74 -10.06 -5.12 -9.71
CA GLN A 74 -11.24 -4.29 -9.97
C GLN A 74 -11.18 -3.58 -11.32
N LYS A 75 -10.00 -3.07 -11.69
CA LYS A 75 -9.77 -2.43 -12.99
C LYS A 75 -9.93 -3.42 -14.15
N ILE A 76 -9.36 -4.62 -14.04
CA ILE A 76 -9.48 -5.65 -15.08
C ILE A 76 -10.94 -6.11 -15.19
N GLN A 77 -11.61 -6.31 -14.05
CA GLN A 77 -13.01 -6.73 -14.03
C GLN A 77 -13.94 -5.70 -14.67
N SER A 78 -13.79 -4.41 -14.36
CA SER A 78 -14.60 -3.36 -14.97
C SER A 78 -14.35 -3.22 -16.47
N GLN A 79 -13.08 -3.32 -16.91
CA GLN A 79 -12.74 -3.27 -18.34
C GLN A 79 -13.34 -4.45 -19.11
N THR A 80 -13.30 -5.66 -18.55
CA THR A 80 -13.89 -6.84 -19.19
C THR A 80 -15.42 -6.74 -19.26
N MET A 81 -16.08 -6.21 -18.21
CA MET A 81 -17.54 -5.98 -18.24
C MET A 81 -17.97 -4.92 -19.27
N ILE A 82 -17.16 -3.89 -19.49
CA ILE A 82 -17.40 -2.88 -20.54
C ILE A 82 -17.25 -3.54 -21.92
N ASN A 83 -16.19 -4.33 -22.11
CA ASN A 83 -15.94 -5.00 -23.38
C ASN A 83 -17.01 -6.06 -23.69
N SER A 84 -17.48 -6.82 -22.70
CA SER A 84 -18.51 -7.84 -22.90
C SER A 84 -19.88 -7.27 -23.29
N LYS A 85 -20.22 -6.04 -22.86
CA LYS A 85 -21.44 -5.36 -23.30
C LYS A 85 -21.44 -5.00 -24.80
N ASN A 86 -20.26 -4.97 -25.43
CA ASN A 86 -20.12 -4.71 -26.87
C ASN A 86 -20.14 -5.99 -27.72
N TYR A 87 -20.04 -7.18 -27.10
CA TYR A 87 -20.13 -8.47 -27.79
C TYR A 87 -21.46 -9.15 -27.45
N SER A 88 -22.53 -8.76 -28.16
CA SER A 88 -23.74 -9.56 -28.25
C SER A 88 -23.46 -10.80 -29.11
N GLY A 89 -23.61 -12.01 -28.57
CA GLY A 89 -23.69 -13.23 -29.39
C GLY A 89 -22.95 -14.46 -28.87
N ASP A 90 -23.71 -15.32 -28.17
CA ASP A 90 -23.86 -16.75 -28.49
C ASP A 90 -22.78 -17.82 -28.30
N ASN A 91 -21.56 -17.58 -27.79
CA ASN A 91 -20.57 -18.71 -27.74
C ASN A 91 -19.70 -18.86 -26.48
N ILE A 92 -20.10 -18.34 -25.31
CA ILE A 92 -19.13 -18.16 -24.20
C ILE A 92 -19.26 -19.17 -23.03
N ILE A 93 -20.34 -19.95 -22.92
CA ILE A 93 -20.63 -20.66 -21.65
C ILE A 93 -19.99 -22.07 -21.54
N ALA A 94 -19.54 -22.69 -22.63
CA ALA A 94 -19.20 -24.12 -22.58
C ALA A 94 -17.78 -24.48 -22.09
N HIS A 95 -16.78 -23.59 -22.17
CA HIS A 95 -15.38 -24.01 -21.94
C HIS A 95 -14.50 -23.11 -21.05
N ASP A 96 -14.91 -21.89 -20.68
CA ASP A 96 -14.01 -20.98 -19.94
C ASP A 96 -14.73 -20.08 -18.92
N TYR A 97 -15.52 -20.70 -18.03
CA TYR A 97 -16.24 -20.02 -16.95
C TYR A 97 -15.33 -19.18 -16.04
N THR A 98 -14.06 -19.59 -15.90
CA THR A 98 -13.05 -18.87 -15.11
C THR A 98 -12.80 -17.46 -15.65
N SER A 99 -12.81 -17.30 -16.98
CA SER A 99 -12.62 -16.00 -17.65
C SER A 99 -13.83 -15.07 -17.49
N SER A 100 -15.02 -15.63 -17.24
CA SER A 100 -16.24 -14.87 -16.93
C SER A 100 -16.30 -14.44 -15.46
N LEU A 101 -16.01 -15.36 -14.52
CA LEU A 101 -16.09 -15.08 -13.09
C LEU A 101 -14.89 -14.27 -12.57
N PHE A 102 -13.69 -14.58 -13.06
CA PHE A 102 -12.43 -14.02 -12.58
C PHE A 102 -11.51 -13.62 -13.74
N PRO A 103 -11.89 -12.59 -14.52
CA PRO A 103 -11.14 -12.19 -15.72
C PRO A 103 -9.69 -11.80 -15.44
N TYR A 104 -9.39 -11.33 -14.24
CA TYR A 104 -8.03 -11.00 -13.80
C TYR A 104 -7.12 -12.23 -13.67
N LEU A 105 -7.66 -13.40 -13.30
CA LEU A 105 -6.85 -14.62 -13.21
C LEU A 105 -6.42 -15.12 -14.58
N ASP A 106 -7.30 -15.02 -15.57
CA ASP A 106 -6.96 -15.36 -16.96
C ASP A 106 -6.00 -14.35 -17.57
N HIS A 107 -6.21 -13.06 -17.29
CA HIS A 107 -5.29 -11.99 -17.70
C HIS A 107 -3.87 -12.23 -17.19
N TRP A 108 -3.70 -12.51 -15.89
CA TRP A 108 -2.39 -12.79 -15.31
C TRP A 108 -1.80 -14.13 -15.76
N ARG A 109 -2.63 -15.14 -16.03
CA ARG A 109 -2.16 -16.41 -16.60
C ARG A 109 -1.53 -16.22 -17.97
N LYS A 110 -2.16 -15.41 -18.83
CA LYS A 110 -1.64 -15.06 -20.17
C LYS A 110 -0.35 -14.24 -20.09
N GLN A 111 -0.25 -13.36 -19.10
CA GLN A 111 0.91 -12.46 -18.96
C GLN A 111 2.12 -13.10 -18.26
N TYR A 112 1.89 -13.90 -17.23
CA TYR A 112 2.95 -14.42 -16.34
C TYR A 112 3.15 -15.93 -16.47
N GLY A 113 2.23 -16.65 -17.12
CA GLY A 113 2.28 -18.10 -17.32
C GLY A 113 1.32 -18.85 -16.38
N ARG A 114 1.40 -20.19 -16.43
CA ARG A 114 0.49 -21.08 -15.68
C ARG A 114 0.63 -20.98 -14.16
N VAL A 115 1.79 -20.56 -13.67
CA VAL A 115 2.07 -20.39 -12.24
C VAL A 115 2.49 -18.95 -12.00
N TYR A 116 1.74 -18.24 -11.18
CA TYR A 116 2.04 -16.86 -10.78
C TYR A 116 1.63 -16.60 -9.33
N THR A 117 2.18 -15.54 -8.74
CA THR A 117 1.83 -15.08 -7.39
C THR A 117 1.12 -13.74 -7.45
N TYR A 118 0.05 -13.60 -6.68
CA TYR A 118 -0.66 -12.33 -6.46
C TYR A 118 -0.97 -12.19 -4.96
N SER A 119 -1.32 -10.98 -4.52
CA SER A 119 -1.72 -10.70 -3.15
C SER A 119 -3.04 -9.94 -3.15
N THR A 120 -3.93 -10.24 -2.20
CA THR A 120 -5.23 -9.56 -2.02
C THR A 120 -5.18 -8.45 -0.96
N GLY A 121 -3.98 -7.96 -0.63
CA GLY A 121 -3.77 -7.06 0.51
C GLY A 121 -3.39 -7.83 1.77
N VAL A 122 -3.24 -7.08 2.86
CA VAL A 122 -3.08 -7.59 4.22
C VAL A 122 -4.44 -7.62 4.89
#